data_AF-A0A853BXR0-F1
#
_entry.id   AF-A0A853BXR0-F1
#
_cell.length_a   1.000
_cell.length_b   1.000
_cell.length_c   1.000
_cell.angle_alpha   90.00
_cell.angle_beta   90.00
_cell.angle_gamma   90.00
#
_symmetry.space_group_name_H-M   'P 1'
#
loop_
_entity.id
_entity.type
_entity.pdbx_description
1 polymer ?
#
loop_
_entity_poly.entity_id
_entity_poly.type
_entity_poly.pdbx_seq_one_letter_code
_entity_poly.pdbx_strand_id
1 'polypeptide(L)' 'MKWHKSSYSGNREPNCVEVAEGSLTLVRDTQNRHLDPLPFPAREWNAFLKAIKEEKL' A
#
# COMPACT_ATOMS: atom_id res chain seq x y z
N MET A 1 -2.58 -1.97 14.10
CA MET A 1 -2.49 -1.57 12.68
C MET A 1 -2.38 -0.05 12.61
N LYS A 2 -1.38 0.49 11.91
CA LYS A 2 -1.19 1.94 11.76
C LYS A 2 -1.09 2.28 10.28
N TRP A 3 -2.04 3.06 9.78
CA TRP A 3 -2.03 3.56 8.41
C TRP A 3 -0.96 4.63 8.24
N HIS A 4 -0.25 4.57 7.12
CA HIS A 4 0.62 5.65 6.67
C HIS A 4 0.40 5.91 5.18
N LYS A 5 0.50 7.17 4.80
CA LYS A 5 0.33 7.63 3.42
C LYS A 5 1.65 7.47 2.66
N SER A 6 1.57 7.04 1.40
CA SER A 6 2.74 7.01 0.52
C SER A 6 3.35 8.41 0.36
N SER A 7 4.68 8.49 0.33
CA SER A 7 5.42 9.73 0.07
C SER A 7 5.17 10.29 -1.34
N TYR A 8 4.72 9.45 -2.27
CA TYR A 8 4.34 9.84 -3.63
C TYR A 8 2.95 10.48 -3.69
N SER A 9 2.18 10.44 -2.61
CA SER A 9 0.81 10.99 -2.54
C SER A 9 0.79 12.44 -2.04
N GLY A 10 1.58 13.31 -2.66
CA GLY A 10 1.70 14.74 -2.31
C GLY A 10 0.62 15.64 -2.95
N ASN A 11 0.61 16.92 -2.58
CA ASN A 11 -0.40 17.90 -3.03
C ASN A 11 -0.50 18.13 -4.55
N ARG A 12 0.51 17.72 -5.32
CA ARG A 12 0.55 17.88 -6.78
C ARG A 12 0.13 16.63 -7.55
N GLU A 13 -0.02 15.48 -6.89
CA GLU A 13 -0.42 14.24 -7.56
C GLU A 13 -1.68 13.63 -6.92
N PRO A 14 -2.66 13.23 -7.74
CA PRO A 14 -3.90 12.61 -7.25
C PRO A 14 -3.70 11.16 -6.81
N ASN A 15 -2.50 10.58 -6.98
CA ASN A 15 -2.19 9.18 -6.70
C ASN A 15 -2.07 8.94 -5.18
N CYS A 16 -3.21 8.78 -4.50
CA CYS A 16 -3.26 8.76 -3.04
C CYS A 16 -3.41 7.34 -2.48
N VAL A 17 -2.32 6.71 -2.06
CA VAL A 17 -2.33 5.36 -1.45
C VAL A 17 -1.94 5.43 0.02
N GLU A 18 -2.69 4.72 0.86
CA GLU A 18 -2.36 4.45 2.26
C GLU A 18 -2.11 2.95 2.45
N VAL A 19 -1.14 2.61 3.29
CA VAL A 19 -0.79 1.22 3.64
C VAL A 19 -0.81 1.06 5.16
N ALA A 20 -1.33 -0.07 5.63
CA ALA A 20 -1.18 -0.53 7.02
C ALA A 20 -0.57 -1.92 7.03
N GLU A 21 0.69 -2.01 7.42
CA GLU A 21 1.44 -3.26 7.49
C GLU A 21 1.17 -4.00 8.82
N GLY A 22 1.20 -5.33 8.77
CA GLY A 22 0.91 -6.23 9.88
C GLY A 22 0.99 -7.69 9.46
N SER A 23 0.33 -8.60 10.18
CA SER A 23 0.17 -10.00 9.74
C SER A 23 -0.60 -10.10 8.40
N LEU A 24 -1.49 -9.15 8.17
CA LEU A 24 -2.14 -8.84 6.91
C LEU A 24 -1.81 -7.39 6.57
N THR A 25 -1.23 -7.15 5.39
CA THR A 25 -1.02 -5.81 4.86
C THR A 25 -2.30 -5.35 4.17
N LEU A 26 -2.77 -4.17 4.55
CA LEU A 26 -3.93 -3.54 3.93
C LEU A 26 -3.47 -2.37 3.08
N VAL A 27 -3.96 -2.30 1.84
CA VAL A 27 -3.71 -1.18 0.93
C VAL A 27 -5.05 -0.56 0.55
N ARG A 28 -5.14 0.77 0.56
CA ARG A 28 -6.34 1.46 0.12
C ARG A 28 -6.04 2.76 -0.59
N ASP A 29 -7.03 3.22 -1.34
CA ASP A 29 -7.09 4.57 -1.85
C ASP A 29 -7.49 5.55 -0.73
N THR A 30 -6.70 6.62 -0.58
CA THR A 30 -6.93 7.67 0.41
C THR A 30 -8.18 8.50 0.12
N GLN A 31 -8.55 8.63 -1.17
CA GLN A 31 -9.74 9.37 -1.58
C GLN A 31 -11.01 8.55 -1.35
N ASN A 32 -10.88 7.22 -1.32
CA ASN A 32 -11.99 6.29 -1.20
C ASN A 32 -11.93 5.49 0.13
N ARG A 33 -11.62 6.15 1.26
CA ARG A 33 -11.49 5.50 2.60
C ARG A 33 -12.73 4.77 3.10
N HIS A 34 -13.89 5.06 2.51
CA HIS A 34 -15.17 4.44 2.86
C HIS A 34 -15.35 3.06 2.18
N LEU A 35 -14.54 2.74 1.18
CA LEU A 35 -14.50 1.42 0.56
C LEU A 35 -13.56 0.48 1.34
N ASP A 36 -13.78 -0.81 1.17
CA ASP A 36 -12.94 -1.83 1.79
C ASP A 36 -11.50 -1.81 1.26
N PRO A 37 -10.49 -2.00 2.13
CA PRO A 37 -9.11 -2.09 1.71
C PRO A 37 -8.81 -3.42 1.02
N LEU A 38 -7.79 -3.42 0.17
CA LEU A 38 -7.24 -4.64 -0.44
C LEU A 38 -6.33 -5.36 0.57
N PRO A 39 -6.65 -6.62 0.96
CA PRO A 39 -5.85 -7.38 1.91
C PRO A 39 -4.79 -8.25 1.21
N PHE A 40 -3.59 -8.26 1.77
CA PHE A 40 -2.48 -9.09 1.30
C PHE A 40 -1.81 -9.80 2.48
N PRO A 41 -1.53 -11.12 2.40
CA PRO A 41 -0.69 -11.77 3.40
C PRO A 41 0.68 -11.09 3.47
N ALA A 42 1.22 -10.93 4.68
CA ALA A 42 2.51 -10.26 4.88
C ALA A 42 3.66 -10.86 4.02
N ARG A 43 3.64 -12.18 3.82
CA ARG A 43 4.62 -12.89 2.99
C ARG A 43 4.59 -12.43 1.53
N GLU A 44 3.39 -12.36 0.95
CA GLU A 44 3.21 -11.97 -0.45
C GLU A 44 3.53 -10.48 -0.65
N TRP A 45 3.12 -9.63 0.30
CA TRP A 45 3.49 -8.21 0.28
C TRP A 45 5.01 -8.00 0.25
N ASN A 46 5.74 -8.71 1.10
CA ASN A 46 7.20 -8.66 1.11
C ASN A 46 7.84 -9.19 -0.18
N ALA A 47 7.28 -10.27 -0.76
CA ALA A 47 7.76 -10.82 -2.02
C ALA A 47 7.56 -9.82 -3.17
N PHE A 48 6.40 -9.17 -3.24
CA PHE A 48 6.09 -8.10 -4.19
C PHE A 48 7.07 -6.93 -4.07
N LEU A 49 7.27 -6.39 -2.86
CA LEU A 49 8.21 -5.29 -2.64
C LEU A 49 9.65 -5.65 -3.05
N LYS A 50 10.06 -6.88 -2.80
CA LYS A 50 11.37 -7.37 -3.24
C LYS A 50 11.47 -7.42 -4.76
N ALA A 51 10.46 -7.96 -5.43
CA ALA A 51 10.44 -8.08 -6.89
C ALA A 51 10.47 -6.71 -7.59
N ILE A 52 9.76 -5.70 -7.05
CA ILE A 52 9.83 -4.32 -7.56
C ILE A 52 11.24 -3.75 -7.43
N LYS A 53 11.86 -3.89 -6.25
CA LYS A 53 13.21 -3.34 -5.99
C LYS A 53 14.29 -3.98 -6.87
N GLU A 54 14.07 -5.22 -7.29
CA GLU A 54 14.96 -5.95 -8.18
C GLU A 54 14.63 -5.75 -9.67
N GLU A 55 13.62 -4.94 -10.01
CA GLU A 55 13.11 -4.73 -11.38
C GLU A 55 12.73 -6.05 -12.09
N LYS A 56 12.15 -6.99 -11.33
CA LYS A 56 11.76 -8.33 -11.80
C LYS A 56 10.25 -8.50 -12.00
N LEU A 57 9.53 -7.40 -12.14
CA LEU A 57 8.10 -7.34 -12.41
C LEU A 57 7.84 -6.66 -13.75
#